data_AF-A0A535ITP3-F1
#
_entry.id   AF-A0A535ITP3-F1
#
_cell.length_a   1.000
_cell.length_b   1.000
_cell.length_c   1.000
_cell.angle_alpha   90.00
_cell.angle_beta   90.00
_cell.angle_gamma   90.00
#
_symmetry.space_group_name_H-M   'P 1'
#
loop_
_entity.id
_entity.type
_entity.pdbx_description
1 polymer ?
#
loop_
_entity_poly.entity_id
_entity_poly.type
_entity_poly.pdbx_seq_one_letter_code
_entity_poly.pdbx_strand_id
1 'polypeptide(L)'
;MQDLPVSSIEDVERELKAHQYVADRNLATTIFLALTLDKPLLLEGEAGVGKTEVGKVLADILSTRLIRLQCYEGIDVNNAVYEWAYAKQMLHIRLLESSGAKREETEREIYSHQFLVKRPLLQAIESDGTTAPVLLIDEIDRADDEFEAFLLELLSDFQISIPEIGTIKADKP
;
A
#
# COMPACT_ATOMS: atom_id res chain seq x y z
N MET A 1 7.81 -12.66 -15.28
CA MET A 1 8.71 -11.50 -15.44
C MET A 1 7.84 -10.39 -16.00
N GLN A 2 7.57 -9.36 -15.21
CA GLN A 2 6.79 -8.22 -15.64
C GLN A 2 7.56 -7.56 -16.78
N ASP A 3 6.89 -7.17 -17.88
CA ASP A 3 7.51 -6.33 -18.89
C ASP A 3 7.66 -4.94 -18.26
N LEU A 4 8.72 -4.77 -17.46
CA LEU A 4 9.07 -3.48 -16.92
C LEU A 4 9.34 -2.55 -18.12
N PRO A 5 8.81 -1.32 -18.11
CA PRO A 5 9.04 -0.36 -19.19
C PRO A 5 10.51 0.10 -19.27
N VAL A 6 11.35 -0.33 -18.31
CA VAL A 6 12.77 0.00 -18.19
C VAL A 6 13.60 -1.27 -18.18
N SER A 7 14.63 -1.33 -19.04
CA SER A 7 15.52 -2.49 -19.19
C SER A 7 16.98 -2.21 -18.81
N SER A 8 17.32 -0.93 -18.59
CA SER A 8 18.63 -0.49 -18.12
C SER A 8 18.54 0.74 -17.21
N ILE A 9 19.68 1.10 -16.62
CA ILE A 9 19.81 2.34 -15.82
C ILE A 9 19.56 3.57 -16.70
N GLU A 10 20.07 3.57 -17.93
CA GLU A 10 19.87 4.65 -18.90
C GLU A 10 18.40 4.79 -19.33
N ASP A 11 17.64 3.69 -19.36
CA ASP A 11 16.20 3.75 -19.57
C ASP A 11 15.51 4.46 -18.41
N VAL A 12 15.87 4.13 -17.16
CA VAL A 12 15.32 4.79 -15.96
C VAL A 12 15.63 6.28 -15.98
N GLU A 13 16.88 6.68 -16.27
CA GLU A 13 17.24 8.10 -16.39
C GLU A 13 16.42 8.84 -17.46
N ARG A 14 16.19 8.19 -18.61
CA ARG A 14 15.39 8.74 -19.69
C ARG A 14 13.92 8.90 -19.29
N GLU A 15 13.31 7.88 -18.71
CA GLU A 15 11.90 7.91 -18.30
C GLU A 15 11.68 8.94 -17.18
N LEU A 16 12.55 8.97 -16.15
CA LEU A 16 12.48 10.00 -15.10
C LEU A 16 12.53 11.41 -15.71
N LYS A 17 13.45 11.65 -16.63
CA LYS A 17 13.57 12.95 -17.32
C LYS A 17 12.36 13.28 -18.18
N ALA A 18 11.78 12.29 -18.88
CA ALA A 18 10.56 12.47 -19.68
C ALA A 18 9.37 12.89 -18.80
N HIS A 19 9.33 12.41 -17.56
CA HIS A 19 8.37 12.79 -16.53
C HIS A 19 8.83 13.99 -15.68
N GLN A 20 9.75 14.81 -16.18
CA GLN A 20 10.24 16.05 -15.54
C GLN A 20 10.94 15.85 -14.19
N TYR A 21 11.41 14.63 -13.89
CA TYR A 21 12.21 14.33 -12.71
C TYR A 21 13.69 14.24 -13.06
N VAL A 22 14.50 15.12 -12.49
CA VAL A 22 15.96 15.12 -12.70
C VAL A 22 16.62 14.29 -11.61
N ALA A 23 16.96 13.04 -11.94
CA ALA A 23 17.71 12.14 -11.07
C ALA A 23 19.20 12.15 -11.41
N ASP A 24 20.04 11.88 -10.41
CA ASP A 24 21.42 11.49 -10.64
C ASP A 24 21.51 9.99 -10.99
N ARG A 25 22.69 9.57 -11.45
CA ARG A 25 22.92 8.17 -11.83
C ARG A 25 22.74 7.20 -10.67
N ASN A 26 23.04 7.65 -9.44
CA ASN A 26 22.90 6.82 -8.25
C ASN A 26 21.44 6.48 -7.99
N LEU A 27 20.55 7.49 -7.97
CA LEU A 27 19.12 7.28 -7.79
C LEU A 27 18.53 6.42 -8.91
N ALA A 28 18.90 6.68 -10.17
CA ALA A 28 18.44 5.86 -11.29
C ALA A 28 18.89 4.39 -11.17
N THR A 29 20.12 4.17 -10.70
CA THR A 29 20.65 2.81 -10.45
C THR A 29 19.87 2.11 -9.33
N THR A 30 19.63 2.79 -8.21
CA THR A 30 18.89 2.21 -7.08
C THR A 30 17.45 1.90 -7.46
N ILE A 31 16.78 2.78 -8.21
CA ILE A 31 15.43 2.55 -8.75
C ILE A 31 15.44 1.33 -9.68
N PHE A 32 16.39 1.25 -10.61
CA PHE A 32 16.50 0.11 -11.52
C PHE A 32 16.66 -1.21 -10.77
N LEU A 33 17.53 -1.25 -9.75
CA LEU A 33 17.72 -2.44 -8.91
C LEU A 33 16.48 -2.78 -8.09
N ALA A 34 15.81 -1.79 -7.50
CA ALA A 34 14.59 -2.00 -6.72
C ALA A 34 13.49 -2.63 -7.57
N LEU A 35 13.28 -2.12 -8.79
CA LEU A 35 12.30 -2.66 -9.74
C LEU A 35 12.69 -4.04 -10.27
N THR A 36 13.98 -4.30 -10.48
CA THR A 36 14.46 -5.58 -11.02
C THR A 36 14.45 -6.70 -9.98
N LEU A 37 14.69 -6.35 -8.71
CA LEU A 37 14.80 -7.31 -7.60
C LEU A 37 13.50 -7.47 -6.81
N ASP A 38 12.45 -6.74 -7.19
CA ASP A 38 11.19 -6.65 -6.45
C ASP A 38 11.43 -6.32 -4.96
N LYS A 39 12.23 -5.26 -4.71
CA LYS A 39 12.62 -4.84 -3.35
C LYS A 39 12.12 -3.43 -3.03
N PRO A 40 11.66 -3.18 -1.78
CA PRO A 40 11.31 -1.84 -1.33
C PRO A 40 12.50 -0.88 -1.47
N LEU A 41 12.20 0.35 -1.87
CA LEU A 41 13.16 1.43 -2.02
C LEU A 41 13.04 2.42 -0.86
N LEU A 42 14.08 2.52 -0.04
CA LEU A 42 14.20 3.56 1.00
C LEU A 42 14.95 4.77 0.44
N LEU A 43 14.35 5.96 0.56
CA LEU A 43 14.95 7.22 0.12
C LEU A 43 15.23 8.15 1.30
N GLU A 44 16.51 8.35 1.61
CA GLU A 44 16.99 9.27 2.64
C GLU A 44 17.50 10.58 2.03
N GLY A 45 17.57 11.65 2.83
CA GLY A 45 17.96 12.99 2.35
C GLY A 45 17.20 14.14 3.01
N GLU A 46 17.54 15.37 2.66
CA GLU A 46 16.92 16.57 3.20
C GLU A 46 15.47 16.75 2.73
N ALA A 47 14.69 17.53 3.48
CA ALA A 47 13.35 17.91 3.06
C ALA A 47 13.41 18.73 1.75
N GLY A 48 12.50 18.45 0.82
CA GLY A 48 12.37 19.20 -0.43
C GLY A 48 13.25 18.71 -1.60
N VAL A 49 14.01 17.62 -1.45
CA VAL A 49 14.83 17.03 -2.54
C VAL A 49 14.04 16.15 -3.51
N GLY A 50 12.71 16.12 -3.43
CA GLY A 50 11.85 15.39 -4.37
C GLY A 50 11.54 13.92 -4.02
N LYS A 51 11.83 13.46 -2.79
CA LYS A 51 11.56 12.07 -2.36
C LYS A 51 10.12 11.62 -2.61
N THR A 52 9.15 12.43 -2.16
CA THR A 52 7.72 12.17 -2.37
C THR A 52 7.36 12.20 -3.86
N GLU A 53 8.06 13.00 -4.65
CA GLU A 53 7.80 13.17 -6.08
C GLU A 53 8.26 11.96 -6.90
N VAL A 54 9.36 11.31 -6.50
CA VAL A 54 9.82 10.03 -7.11
C VAL A 54 8.69 9.01 -7.14
N GLY A 55 7.98 8.82 -6.02
CA GLY A 55 6.89 7.84 -5.95
C GLY A 55 5.78 8.11 -6.96
N LYS A 56 5.41 9.38 -7.16
CA LYS A 56 4.40 9.78 -8.15
C LYS A 56 4.88 9.51 -9.58
N VAL A 57 6.11 9.91 -9.87
CA VAL A 57 6.73 9.74 -11.18
C VAL A 57 6.87 8.25 -11.52
N LEU A 58 7.25 7.41 -10.55
CA LEU A 58 7.32 5.96 -10.75
C LEU A 58 5.95 5.34 -11.01
N ALA A 59 4.89 5.80 -10.32
CA ALA A 59 3.53 5.34 -10.61
C ALA A 59 3.11 5.68 -12.04
N ASP A 60 3.45 6.87 -12.53
CA ASP A 60 3.18 7.30 -13.90
C ASP A 60 3.98 6.48 -14.93
N ILE A 61 5.29 6.29 -14.72
CA ILE A 61 6.16 5.47 -15.59
C ILE A 61 5.65 4.04 -15.68
N LEU A 62 5.26 3.45 -14.55
CA LEU A 62 4.73 2.09 -14.47
C LEU A 62 3.26 1.98 -14.87
N SER A 63 2.61 3.11 -15.18
CA SER A 63 1.19 3.19 -15.53
C SER A 63 0.28 2.47 -14.52
N THR A 64 0.57 2.67 -13.23
CA THR A 64 -0.13 2.01 -12.12
C THR A 64 -0.66 3.02 -11.11
N ARG A 65 -1.49 2.55 -10.18
CA ARG A 65 -2.04 3.42 -9.13
C ARG A 65 -0.94 3.79 -8.12
N LEU A 66 -0.95 5.05 -7.68
CA LEU A 66 -0.21 5.49 -6.51
C LEU A 66 -1.10 5.37 -5.27
N ILE A 67 -0.65 4.62 -4.27
CA ILE A 67 -1.25 4.56 -2.95
C ILE A 67 -0.30 5.26 -2.00
N ARG A 68 -0.80 6.18 -1.19
CA ARG A 68 0.02 6.95 -0.24
C ARG A 68 -0.37 6.63 1.19
N LEU A 69 0.64 6.32 2.01
CA LEU A 69 0.57 6.25 3.45
C LEU A 69 1.42 7.38 4.03
N GLN A 70 0.81 8.26 4.81
CA GLN A 70 1.51 9.31 5.53
C GLN A 70 1.72 8.85 6.97
N CYS A 71 2.97 8.71 7.40
CA CYS A 71 3.29 8.42 8.78
C CYS A 71 3.32 9.72 9.62
N TYR A 72 2.96 9.56 10.89
CA TYR A 72 2.90 10.58 11.91
C TYR A 72 2.88 9.91 13.29
N GLU A 73 3.19 10.67 14.34
CA GLU A 73 3.24 10.16 15.72
C GLU A 73 1.87 9.62 16.16
N GLY A 74 1.85 8.39 16.68
CA GLY A 74 0.60 7.71 17.06
C GLY A 74 -0.20 7.13 15.88
N ILE A 75 0.41 6.95 14.71
CA ILE A 75 -0.18 6.13 13.65
C ILE A 75 -0.32 4.68 14.12
N ASP A 76 -1.49 4.08 13.87
CA ASP A 76 -1.77 2.70 14.27
C ASP A 76 -2.14 1.82 13.08
N VAL A 77 -2.24 0.51 13.35
CA VAL A 77 -2.64 -0.51 12.38
C VAL A 77 -4.01 -0.21 11.78
N ASN A 78 -4.95 0.37 12.54
CA ASN A 78 -6.30 0.67 12.05
C ASN A 78 -6.28 1.76 10.96
N ASN A 79 -5.45 2.78 11.12
CA ASN A 79 -5.32 3.85 10.13
C ASN A 79 -4.51 3.43 8.90
N ALA A 80 -3.57 2.51 9.06
CA ALA A 80 -2.70 2.07 7.98
C ALA A 80 -3.24 0.88 7.18
N VAL A 81 -3.92 -0.07 7.84
CA VAL A 81 -4.32 -1.37 7.28
C VAL A 81 -5.83 -1.45 7.01
N TYR A 82 -6.67 -1.37 8.04
CA TYR A 82 -8.12 -1.45 7.86
C TYR A 82 -8.90 -0.89 9.05
N GLU A 83 -10.14 -0.50 8.82
CA GLU A 83 -11.09 -0.18 9.88
C GLU A 83 -12.44 -0.87 9.61
N TRP A 84 -13.11 -1.35 10.65
CA TRP A 84 -14.48 -1.84 10.52
C TRP A 84 -15.48 -0.67 10.50
N ALA A 85 -16.33 -0.61 9.49
CA ALA A 85 -17.39 0.38 9.40
C ALA A 85 -18.56 0.06 10.36
N TYR A 86 -18.35 0.25 11.66
CA TYR A 86 -19.32 -0.09 12.71
C TYR A 86 -20.69 0.56 12.47
N ALA A 87 -20.74 1.80 11.99
CA ALA A 87 -21.99 2.45 11.65
C ALA A 87 -22.78 1.69 10.56
N LYS A 88 -22.10 1.17 9.53
CA LYS A 88 -22.73 0.35 8.49
C LYS A 88 -23.16 -1.01 9.03
N GLN A 89 -22.34 -1.65 9.87
CA GLN A 89 -22.69 -2.91 10.54
C GLN A 89 -23.96 -2.74 11.38
N MET A 90 -24.06 -1.67 12.17
CA MET A 90 -25.23 -1.40 13.01
C MET A 90 -26.50 -1.13 12.18
N LEU A 91 -26.39 -0.42 11.07
CA LEU A 91 -27.51 -0.22 10.15
C LEU A 91 -27.96 -1.55 9.53
N HIS A 92 -27.02 -2.39 9.12
CA HIS A 92 -27.30 -3.71 8.55
C HIS A 92 -28.02 -4.62 9.54
N ILE A 93 -27.54 -4.69 10.78
CA ILE A 93 -28.17 -5.47 11.86
C ILE A 93 -29.63 -5.03 12.05
N ARG A 94 -29.91 -3.72 12.11
CA ARG A 94 -31.28 -3.21 12.30
C ARG A 94 -32.21 -3.57 11.13
N LEU A 95 -31.71 -3.53 9.90
CA LEU A 95 -32.49 -3.94 8.72
C LEU A 95 -32.80 -5.44 8.75
N LEU A 96 -31.82 -6.27 9.13
CA LEU A 96 -32.00 -7.71 9.27
C LEU A 96 -32.98 -8.07 10.39
N GLU A 97 -32.89 -7.43 11.56
CA GLU A 97 -33.86 -7.60 12.65
C GLU A 97 -35.29 -7.27 12.22
N SER A 98 -35.47 -6.20 11.44
CA SER A 98 -36.78 -5.82 10.88
C SER A 98 -37.34 -6.84 9.88
N SER A 99 -36.48 -7.62 9.23
CA SER A 99 -36.85 -8.66 8.25
C SER A 99 -37.04 -10.05 8.87
N GLY A 100 -36.76 -10.24 10.16
CA GLY A 100 -36.88 -11.53 10.86
C GLY A 100 -35.76 -12.52 10.53
N ALA A 101 -34.58 -12.04 10.11
CA ALA A 101 -33.43 -12.88 9.79
C ALA A 101 -32.89 -13.67 11.02
N LYS A 102 -32.28 -14.83 10.77
CA LYS A 102 -31.71 -15.67 11.83
C LYS A 102 -30.37 -15.11 12.31
N ARG A 103 -30.14 -15.15 13.63
CA ARG A 103 -28.96 -14.59 14.31
C ARG A 103 -27.61 -15.10 13.76
N GLU A 104 -27.52 -16.38 13.40
CA GLU A 104 -26.29 -16.98 12.85
C GLU A 104 -25.94 -16.50 11.43
N GLU A 105 -26.93 -16.17 10.60
CA GLU A 105 -26.70 -15.53 9.29
C GLU A 105 -26.22 -14.09 9.49
N THR A 106 -26.82 -13.36 10.42
CA THR A 106 -26.41 -11.99 10.78
C THR A 106 -24.96 -11.91 11.26
N GLU A 107 -24.51 -12.84 12.11
CA GLU A 107 -23.14 -12.84 12.66
C GLU A 107 -22.06 -13.10 11.59
N ARG A 108 -22.34 -13.93 10.57
CA ARG A 108 -21.39 -14.16 9.47
C ARG A 108 -21.32 -12.99 8.49
N GLU A 109 -22.42 -12.26 8.33
CA GLU A 109 -22.46 -11.12 7.41
C GLU A 109 -21.75 -9.89 7.96
N ILE A 110 -21.79 -9.65 9.28
CA ILE A 110 -21.23 -8.43 9.89
C ILE A 110 -19.69 -8.36 9.84
N TYR A 111 -18.98 -9.49 9.85
CA TYR A 111 -17.52 -9.56 9.70
C TYR A 111 -17.12 -10.00 8.29
N SER A 112 -17.67 -9.32 7.29
CA SER A 112 -17.37 -9.58 5.88
C SER A 112 -16.68 -8.38 5.23
N HIS A 113 -16.05 -8.61 4.08
CA HIS A 113 -15.27 -7.59 3.36
C HIS A 113 -16.10 -6.35 3.01
N GLN A 114 -17.44 -6.45 2.98
CA GLN A 114 -18.33 -5.32 2.69
C GLN A 114 -18.32 -4.23 3.79
N PHE A 115 -17.93 -4.60 5.02
CA PHE A 115 -17.81 -3.69 6.16
C PHE A 115 -16.36 -3.31 6.47
N LEU A 116 -15.40 -3.92 5.78
CA LEU A 116 -13.99 -3.63 5.94
C LEU A 116 -13.61 -2.42 5.10
N VAL A 117 -13.28 -1.31 5.76
CA VAL A 117 -12.73 -0.12 5.11
C VAL A 117 -11.24 -0.33 4.95
N LYS A 118 -10.83 -0.70 3.74
CA LYS A 118 -9.41 -0.90 3.39
C LYS A 118 -8.65 0.42 3.48
N ARG A 119 -7.52 0.43 4.16
CA ARG A 119 -6.59 1.57 4.27
C ARG A 119 -5.36 1.34 3.38
N PRO A 120 -4.42 2.30 3.25
CA PRO A 120 -3.37 2.25 2.24
C PRO A 120 -2.61 0.91 2.14
N LEU A 121 -2.21 0.31 3.26
CA LEU A 121 -1.43 -0.93 3.25
C LEU A 121 -2.26 -2.11 2.73
N LEU A 122 -3.52 -2.24 3.17
CA LEU A 122 -4.38 -3.32 2.68
C LEU A 122 -4.77 -3.11 1.21
N GLN A 123 -5.00 -1.86 0.79
CA GLN A 123 -5.24 -1.54 -0.62
C GLN A 123 -4.04 -1.88 -1.52
N ALA A 124 -2.81 -1.74 -1.01
CA ALA A 124 -1.61 -2.11 -1.74
C ALA A 124 -1.48 -3.64 -1.87
N ILE A 125 -1.71 -4.38 -0.79
CA ILE A 125 -1.62 -5.84 -0.75
C ILE A 125 -2.72 -6.53 -1.57
N GLU A 126 -3.98 -6.08 -1.47
CA GLU A 126 -5.12 -6.73 -2.15
C GLU A 126 -5.28 -6.37 -3.63
N SER A 127 -4.29 -5.71 -4.25
CA SER A 127 -4.37 -5.09 -5.59
C SER A 127 -5.37 -5.77 -6.54
N ASP A 128 -6.47 -5.06 -6.84
CA ASP A 128 -7.61 -5.57 -7.61
C ASP A 128 -7.32 -5.73 -9.14
N GLY A 129 -6.05 -5.65 -9.57
CA GLY A 129 -5.67 -5.46 -10.97
C GLY A 129 -4.45 -6.26 -11.43
N THR A 130 -4.16 -6.21 -12.73
CA THR A 130 -3.04 -6.93 -13.38
C THR A 130 -1.65 -6.41 -12.98
N THR A 131 -1.57 -5.16 -12.52
CA THR A 131 -0.34 -4.44 -12.16
C THR A 131 -0.34 -4.06 -10.68
N ALA A 132 0.78 -4.33 -9.98
CA ALA A 132 0.97 -3.91 -8.60
C ALA A 132 0.99 -2.36 -8.50
N PRO A 133 0.34 -1.76 -7.49
CA PRO A 133 0.39 -0.32 -7.27
C PRO A 133 1.76 0.11 -6.73
N VAL A 134 2.11 1.37 -6.93
CA VAL A 134 3.23 1.98 -6.19
C VAL A 134 2.70 2.42 -4.83
N LEU A 135 3.26 1.84 -3.76
CA LEU A 135 3.01 2.27 -2.38
C LEU A 135 4.08 3.28 -1.95
N LEU A 136 3.67 4.52 -1.73
CA LEU A 136 4.51 5.58 -1.18
C LEU A 136 4.25 5.73 0.32
N ILE A 137 5.27 5.42 1.12
CA ILE A 137 5.27 5.61 2.58
C ILE A 137 6.11 6.84 2.88
N ASP A 138 5.47 7.87 3.44
CA ASP A 138 6.06 9.19 3.64
C ASP A 138 6.24 9.47 5.14
N GLU A 139 7.31 10.18 5.52
CA GLU A 139 7.65 10.52 6.92
C GLU A 139 7.69 9.30 7.87
N ILE A 140 8.23 8.17 7.39
CA ILE A 140 8.32 6.92 8.18
C ILE A 140 9.03 7.13 9.53
N ASP A 141 10.00 8.05 9.57
CA ASP A 141 10.75 8.46 10.76
C ASP A 141 9.90 9.11 11.86
N ARG A 142 8.63 9.44 11.57
CA ARG A 142 7.66 9.95 12.53
C ARG A 142 6.76 8.88 13.12
N ALA A 143 6.86 7.63 12.66
CA ALA A 143 6.10 6.53 13.23
C ALA A 143 6.76 6.02 14.52
N ASP A 144 5.97 5.36 15.35
CA ASP A 144 6.46 4.72 16.56
C ASP A 144 7.13 3.36 16.23
N ASP A 145 8.09 2.92 17.04
CA ASP A 145 8.87 1.67 16.84
C ASP A 145 7.98 0.44 16.58
N GLU A 146 6.83 0.36 17.24
CA GLU A 146 5.87 -0.73 17.08
C GLU A 146 5.31 -0.78 15.65
N PHE A 147 5.02 0.38 15.07
CA PHE A 147 4.54 0.49 13.70
C PHE A 147 5.66 0.20 12.69
N GLU A 148 6.88 0.67 12.94
CA GLU A 148 8.03 0.37 12.09
C GLU A 148 8.29 -1.14 12.02
N ALA A 149 8.28 -1.83 13.16
CA ALA A 149 8.46 -3.28 13.22
C ALA A 149 7.38 -4.02 12.41
N PHE A 150 6.12 -3.61 12.56
CA PHE A 150 5.02 -4.15 11.77
C PHE A 150 5.21 -3.91 10.27
N LEU A 151 5.62 -2.71 9.88
CA LEU A 151 5.83 -2.37 8.48
C LEU A 151 6.98 -3.16 7.87
N LEU A 152 8.07 -3.39 8.61
CA LEU A 152 9.19 -4.23 8.16
C LEU A 152 8.75 -5.69 7.92
N GLU A 153 7.92 -6.24 8.80
CA GLU A 153 7.33 -7.58 8.61
C GLU A 153 6.49 -7.62 7.33
N LEU A 154 5.60 -6.63 7.15
CA LEU A 154 4.76 -6.53 5.96
C LEU A 154 5.59 -6.41 4.68
N LEU A 155 6.61 -5.55 4.64
CA LEU A 155 7.47 -5.34 3.47
C LEU A 155 8.41 -6.53 3.20
N SER A 156 8.62 -7.41 4.19
CA SER A 156 9.36 -8.67 4.01
C SER A 156 8.49 -9.73 3.32
N ASP A 157 7.27 -9.92 3.83
CA ASP A 157 6.43 -11.07 3.47
C ASP A 157 5.32 -10.73 2.46
N PHE A 158 5.10 -9.44 2.20
CA PHE A 158 4.04 -8.88 1.36
C PHE A 158 2.66 -9.46 1.71
N GLN A 159 2.35 -9.52 3.01
CA GLN A 159 1.09 -10.02 3.53
C GLN A 159 0.62 -9.26 4.76
N ILE A 160 -0.68 -9.31 5.01
CA ILE A 160 -1.35 -8.75 6.18
C ILE A 160 -2.21 -9.83 6.81
N SER A 161 -2.15 -9.98 8.13
CA SER A 161 -3.06 -10.86 8.87
C SER A 161 -4.17 -10.05 9.53
N ILE A 162 -5.42 -10.37 9.18
CA ILE A 162 -6.62 -9.78 9.77
C ILE A 162 -7.27 -10.86 10.64
N PRO A 163 -7.39 -10.70 11.98
CA PRO A 163 -7.90 -11.74 12.87
C PRO A 163 -9.24 -12.35 12.44
N GLU A 164 -10.16 -11.53 11.93
CA GLU A 164 -11.51 -11.97 11.56
C GLU A 164 -11.61 -12.54 10.14
N ILE A 165 -10.67 -12.23 9.25
CA ILE A 165 -10.73 -12.56 7.82
C ILE A 165 -9.65 -13.57 7.41
N GLY A 166 -8.56 -13.65 8.16
CA GLY A 166 -7.38 -14.45 7.86
C GLY A 166 -6.26 -13.63 7.24
N THR A 167 -5.27 -14.33 6.69
CA THR A 167 -4.09 -13.72 6.06
C THR A 167 -4.34 -13.44 4.58
N ILE A 168 -4.03 -12.22 4.18
CA ILE A 168 -4.15 -11.72 2.83
C ILE A 168 -2.74 -11.47 2.32
N LYS A 169 -2.40 -12.06 1.17
CA LYS A 169 -1.07 -11.99 0.59
C LYS A 169 -1.13 -11.35 -0.79
N ALA A 170 -0.15 -10.51 -1.10
CA ALA A 170 -0.04 -9.91 -2.42
C ALA A 170 0.38 -10.97 -3.44
N ASP A 171 -0.27 -10.96 -4.60
CA ASP A 171 0.12 -11.82 -5.73
C ASP A 171 1.51 -11.45 -6.27
N LYS A 172 1.88 -10.18 -6.11
CA LYS A 172 3.17 -9.60 -6.52
C LYS A 172 3.65 -8.59 -5.47
N PRO A 173 4.97 -8.49 -5.24
CA PRO A 173 5.57 -7.44 -4.41
C PRO A 173 5.26 -6.02 -4.90
#